data_AF-A0A6G3DDI5-F1
#
_entry.id   AF-A0A6G3DDI5-F1
#
_cell.length_a   1.000
_cell.length_b   1.000
_cell.length_c   1.000
_cell.angle_alpha   90.00
_cell.angle_beta   90.00
_cell.angle_gamma   90.00
#
_symmetry.space_group_name_H-M   'P 1'
#
loop_
_entity.id
_entity.type
_entity.pdbx_description
1 polymer ?
#
loop_
_entity_poly.entity_id
_entity_poly.type
_entity_poly.pdbx_seq_one_letter_code
_entity_poly.pdbx_strand_id
1 'polypeptide(L)'
;MGTTAGPGFDTEALRRGIEGETAAPLLSLYARDAEVRIVDRYDQPSHPKVLHGRDEIAEMLDDVYSRDMTHRMGRCVVQGDQVAFSEECTYPDGVRVLAESMLSLRDGEIVEQTMIQAWDE
;
A
#
# COMPACT_ATOMS: atom_id res chain seq x y z
N MET A 1 -32.06 12.51 -5.35
CA MET A 1 -30.75 12.72 -5.97
C MET A 1 -29.96 11.45 -5.78
N GLY A 2 -29.83 10.65 -6.84
CA GLY A 2 -29.09 9.40 -6.78
C GLY A 2 -27.60 9.70 -6.86
N THR A 3 -26.86 9.34 -5.83
CA THR A 3 -25.41 9.20 -5.92
C THR A 3 -25.16 8.03 -6.86
N THR A 4 -24.71 8.34 -8.09
CA THR A 4 -24.07 7.33 -8.92
C THR A 4 -22.82 6.92 -8.16
N ALA A 5 -22.86 5.79 -7.46
CA ALA A 5 -21.66 5.17 -6.93
C ALA A 5 -20.75 4.94 -8.14
N GLY A 6 -19.59 5.61 -8.16
CA GLY A 6 -18.52 5.24 -9.08
C GLY A 6 -18.19 3.76 -8.92
N PRO A 7 -17.45 3.16 -9.87
CA PRO A 7 -16.95 1.80 -9.66
C PRO A 7 -16.21 1.78 -8.32
N GLY A 8 -16.72 0.99 -7.37
CA GLY A 8 -16.10 0.88 -6.06
C GLY A 8 -14.68 0.37 -6.21
N PHE A 9 -13.80 0.76 -5.28
CA PHE A 9 -12.43 0.26 -5.22
C PHE A 9 -12.40 -1.26 -5.15
N ASP A 10 -11.60 -1.89 -6.01
CA ASP A 10 -11.48 -3.35 -6.05
C ASP A 10 -10.53 -3.84 -4.94
N THR A 11 -11.10 -4.14 -3.77
CA THR A 11 -10.36 -4.68 -2.62
C THR A 11 -9.73 -6.05 -2.88
N GLU A 12 -10.30 -6.83 -3.80
CA GLU A 12 -9.74 -8.13 -4.18
C GLU A 12 -8.56 -7.95 -5.13
N ALA A 13 -8.58 -6.93 -6.00
CA ALA A 13 -7.38 -6.52 -6.73
C ALA A 13 -6.29 -6.02 -5.77
N LEU A 14 -6.63 -5.24 -4.75
CA LEU A 14 -5.67 -4.83 -3.72
C LEU A 14 -5.05 -6.05 -3.01
N ARG A 15 -5.88 -6.98 -2.53
CA ARG A 15 -5.40 -8.22 -1.88
C ARG A 15 -4.46 -9.01 -2.78
N ARG A 16 -4.86 -9.27 -4.03
CA ARG A 16 -4.05 -10.02 -5.00
C ARG A 16 -2.77 -9.29 -5.38
N GLY A 17 -2.81 -7.96 -5.40
CA GLY A 17 -1.62 -7.13 -5.60
C GLY A 17 -0.62 -7.34 -4.47
N ILE A 18 -1.06 -7.10 -3.23
CA ILE A 18 -0.23 -7.23 -2.03
C ILE A 18 0.34 -8.64 -1.88
N GLU A 19 -0.51 -9.67 -1.90
CA GLU A 19 -0.12 -11.07 -1.66
C GLU A 19 0.52 -11.76 -2.88
N GLY A 20 0.68 -11.04 -4.00
CA GLY A 20 1.29 -11.55 -5.22
C GLY A 20 2.82 -11.61 -5.17
N GLU A 21 3.44 -12.02 -6.28
CA GLU A 21 4.91 -12.12 -6.40
C GLU A 21 5.55 -10.94 -7.13
N THR A 22 4.75 -10.02 -7.70
CA THR A 22 5.26 -8.93 -8.54
C THR A 22 4.55 -7.62 -8.23
N ALA A 23 5.25 -6.50 -8.42
CA ALA A 23 4.73 -5.16 -8.18
C ALA A 23 3.60 -4.73 -9.12
N ALA A 24 3.59 -5.23 -10.36
CA ALA A 24 2.75 -4.69 -11.44
C ALA A 24 1.24 -4.65 -11.14
N PRO A 25 0.61 -5.70 -10.55
CA PRO A 25 -0.80 -5.66 -10.21
C PRO A 25 -1.12 -4.61 -9.13
N LEU A 26 -0.29 -4.50 -8.09
CA LEU A 26 -0.48 -3.49 -7.03
C LEU A 26 -0.26 -2.07 -7.57
N LEU A 27 0.83 -1.87 -8.33
CA LEU A 27 1.14 -0.60 -8.99
C LEU A 27 -0.01 -0.14 -9.91
N SER A 28 -0.76 -1.07 -10.51
CA SER A 28 -1.90 -0.76 -11.39
C SER A 28 -3.02 0.01 -10.71
N LEU A 29 -3.12 -0.08 -9.39
CA LEU A 29 -4.14 0.59 -8.59
C LEU A 29 -3.81 2.06 -8.29
N TYR A 30 -2.57 2.50 -8.49
CA TYR A 30 -2.16 3.88 -8.25
C TYR A 30 -2.41 4.78 -9.45
N ALA A 31 -2.96 5.97 -9.16
CA ALA A 31 -3.00 7.08 -10.10
C ALA A 31 -1.58 7.50 -10.49
N ARG A 32 -1.45 8.15 -11.66
CA ARG A 32 -0.14 8.58 -12.18
C ARG A 32 0.58 9.58 -11.27
N ASP A 33 -0.20 10.44 -10.61
CA ASP A 33 0.23 11.50 -9.70
C ASP A 33 0.11 11.10 -8.22
N ALA A 34 0.01 9.81 -7.92
CA ALA A 34 -0.17 9.35 -6.55
C ALA A 34 1.02 9.68 -5.65
N GLU A 35 0.78 9.88 -4.36
CA GLU A 35 1.81 10.09 -3.35
C GLU A 35 1.80 8.95 -2.31
N VAL A 36 2.97 8.48 -1.90
CA VAL A 36 3.11 7.52 -0.81
C VAL A 36 4.01 8.10 0.27
N ARG A 37 3.49 8.19 1.50
CA ARG A 37 4.24 8.60 2.70
C ARG A 37 4.48 7.38 3.58
N ILE A 38 5.74 7.09 3.87
CA ILE A 38 6.17 5.94 4.67
C ILE A 38 6.77 6.45 5.98
N VAL A 39 6.34 5.83 7.09
CA VAL A 39 6.90 6.03 8.42
C VAL A 39 7.34 4.69 8.98
N ASP A 40 8.62 4.56 9.31
CA ASP A 40 9.19 3.35 9.91
C ASP A 40 10.36 3.68 10.85
N ARG A 41 11.20 2.68 11.19
CA ARG A 41 12.36 2.85 12.08
C ARG A 41 13.48 3.71 11.49
N TYR A 42 13.54 3.87 10.17
CA TYR A 42 14.51 4.67 9.44
C TYR A 42 13.94 6.04 9.05
N ASP A 43 12.68 6.07 8.60
CA ASP A 43 11.96 7.24 8.12
C ASP A 43 10.95 7.70 9.17
N GLN A 44 11.42 8.49 10.16
CA GLN A 44 10.64 8.84 11.36
C GLN A 44 9.55 9.90 11.09
N PRO A 45 8.54 10.05 11.98
CA PRO A 45 7.43 11.00 11.76
C PRO A 45 7.84 12.45 11.48
N SER A 46 8.98 12.91 11.99
CA SER A 46 9.49 14.26 11.71
C SER A 46 10.06 14.41 10.30
N HIS A 47 10.60 13.33 9.72
CA HIS A 47 11.24 13.28 8.40
C HIS A 47 10.84 11.98 7.67
N PRO A 48 9.56 11.83 7.30
CA PRO A 48 9.08 10.63 6.64
C PRO A 48 9.62 10.57 5.21
N LYS A 49 9.68 9.36 4.65
CA LYS A 49 9.93 9.17 3.23
C LYS A 49 8.64 9.47 2.46
N VAL A 50 8.77 10.25 1.40
CA VAL A 50 7.66 10.60 0.50
C VAL A 50 8.08 10.24 -0.92
N LEU A 51 7.22 9.50 -1.60
CA LEU A 51 7.36 9.10 -3.00
C LEU A 51 6.30 9.81 -3.83
N HIS A 52 6.70 10.37 -4.97
CA HIS A 52 5.85 11.14 -5.83
C HIS A 52 5.70 10.49 -7.21
N GLY A 53 4.46 10.21 -7.56
CA GLY A 53 4.09 9.64 -8.83
C GLY A 53 4.43 8.15 -8.95
N ARG A 54 3.89 7.57 -10.02
CA ARG A 54 3.90 6.12 -10.21
C ARG A 54 5.29 5.52 -10.46
N ASP A 55 6.23 6.31 -10.97
CA ASP A 55 7.59 5.84 -11.26
C ASP A 55 8.38 5.59 -9.96
N GLU A 56 8.38 6.53 -9.01
CA GLU A 56 9.03 6.35 -7.71
C GLU A 56 8.36 5.24 -6.87
N ILE A 57 7.03 5.13 -6.97
CA ILE A 57 6.27 4.05 -6.33
C ILE A 57 6.65 2.70 -6.95
N ALA A 58 6.83 2.62 -8.27
CA ALA A 58 7.25 1.40 -8.95
C ALA A 58 8.63 0.94 -8.47
N GLU A 59 9.60 1.86 -8.38
CA GLU A 59 10.94 1.55 -7.88
C GLU A 59 10.91 1.00 -6.45
N MET A 60 10.08 1.60 -5.57
CA MET A 60 9.91 1.11 -4.21
C MET A 60 9.26 -0.29 -4.17
N LEU A 61 8.20 -0.51 -4.94
CA LEU A 61 7.53 -1.82 -4.98
C LEU A 61 8.46 -2.88 -5.58
N ASP A 62 9.19 -2.57 -6.65
CA ASP A 62 10.15 -3.51 -7.25
C ASP A 62 11.23 -3.92 -6.24
N ASP A 63 11.76 -2.98 -5.44
CA ASP A 63 12.68 -3.30 -4.35
C ASP A 63 12.03 -4.19 -3.29
N VAL A 64 10.79 -3.93 -2.88
CA VAL A 64 10.06 -4.76 -1.92
C VAL A 64 9.84 -6.19 -2.45
N TYR A 65 9.30 -6.34 -3.66
CA TYR A 65 9.03 -7.64 -4.27
C TYR A 65 10.29 -8.38 -4.73
N SER A 66 11.44 -7.70 -4.83
CA SER A 66 12.73 -8.36 -5.08
C SER A 66 13.27 -9.11 -3.86
N ARG A 67 12.78 -8.77 -2.65
CA ARG A 67 13.15 -9.43 -1.41
C ARG A 67 12.31 -10.71 -1.28
N ASP A 68 12.96 -11.79 -0.86
CA ASP A 68 12.25 -13.03 -0.51
C ASP A 68 11.45 -12.78 0.78
N MET A 69 10.19 -12.38 0.66
CA MET A 69 9.30 -12.17 1.81
C MET A 69 7.86 -12.53 1.46
N THR A 70 7.09 -12.98 2.45
CA THR A 70 5.64 -13.24 2.26
C THR A 70 4.84 -12.06 2.77
N HIS A 71 3.97 -11.52 1.92
CA HIS A 71 3.00 -10.48 2.25
C HIS A 71 1.62 -11.09 2.50
N ARG A 72 0.94 -10.67 3.57
CA ARG A 72 -0.45 -11.07 3.86
C ARG A 72 -1.29 -9.84 4.21
N MET A 73 -2.36 -9.60 3.45
CA MET A 73 -3.31 -8.56 3.80
C MET A 73 -4.26 -9.06 4.89
N GLY A 74 -4.29 -8.35 6.02
CA GLY A 74 -5.17 -8.62 7.14
C GLY A 74 -6.56 -8.01 6.94
N ARG A 75 -6.93 -7.10 7.85
CA ARG A 75 -8.21 -6.39 7.81
C ARG A 75 -8.18 -5.36 6.70
N CYS A 76 -9.31 -5.14 6.04
CA CYS A 76 -9.49 -4.09 5.05
C CYS A 76 -10.89 -3.48 5.24
N VAL A 77 -10.96 -2.15 5.28
CA VAL A 77 -12.20 -1.38 5.42
C VAL A 77 -12.23 -0.34 4.31
N VAL A 78 -13.36 -0.24 3.61
CA VAL A 78 -13.62 0.79 2.61
C VAL A 78 -14.78 1.65 3.07
N GLN A 79 -14.59 2.97 3.06
CA GLN A 79 -15.63 3.95 3.39
C GLN A 79 -15.56 5.12 2.40
N GLY A 80 -16.44 5.12 1.40
CA GLY A 80 -16.38 6.12 0.32
C GLY A 80 -15.05 6.04 -0.40
N ASP A 81 -14.35 7.18 -0.51
CA ASP A 81 -13.05 7.30 -1.17
C ASP A 81 -11.86 7.08 -0.23
N GLN A 82 -12.06 6.29 0.83
CA GLN A 82 -11.07 6.01 1.86
C GLN A 82 -10.96 4.51 2.08
N VAL A 83 -9.72 3.99 2.15
CA VAL A 83 -9.43 2.58 2.42
C VAL A 83 -8.42 2.48 3.55
N ALA A 84 -8.65 1.61 4.52
CA ALA A 84 -7.68 1.27 5.55
C ALA A 84 -7.42 -0.23 5.53
N PHE A 85 -6.16 -0.64 5.56
CA PHE A 85 -5.82 -2.06 5.68
C PHE A 85 -4.56 -2.31 6.50
N SER A 86 -4.53 -3.49 7.12
CA SER A 86 -3.35 -4.02 7.80
C SER A 86 -2.64 -5.03 6.90
N GLU A 87 -1.32 -5.11 7.00
CA GLU A 87 -0.48 -6.06 6.27
C GLU A 87 0.56 -6.65 7.21
N GLU A 88 0.78 -7.96 7.11
CA GLU A 88 1.86 -8.64 7.79
C GLU A 88 2.86 -9.16 6.75
N CYS A 89 4.13 -8.76 6.91
CA CYS A 89 5.23 -9.28 6.13
C CYS A 89 6.07 -10.23 6.99
N THR A 90 6.56 -11.32 6.40
CA THR A 90 7.47 -12.27 7.07
C THR A 90 8.68 -12.52 6.18
N TYR A 91 9.87 -12.25 6.72
CA TYR A 91 11.16 -12.54 6.09
C TYR A 91 11.57 -14.01 6.30
N PRO A 92 12.52 -14.54 5.51
CA PRO A 92 12.91 -15.95 5.56
C PRO A 92 13.64 -16.32 6.86
N ASP A 93 14.24 -15.34 7.52
CA ASP A 93 14.87 -15.45 8.84
C ASP A 93 13.84 -15.40 9.99
N GLY A 94 12.56 -15.18 9.68
CA GLY A 94 11.47 -15.11 10.63
C GLY A 94 11.17 -13.71 11.17
N VAL A 95 11.93 -12.67 10.77
CA VAL A 95 11.62 -11.28 11.13
C VAL A 95 10.26 -10.91 10.56
N ARG A 96 9.41 -10.28 11.38
CA ARG A 96 8.08 -9.82 10.96
C ARG A 96 8.01 -8.31 10.89
N VAL A 97 7.14 -7.84 10.00
CA VAL A 97 6.75 -6.44 9.88
C VAL A 97 5.23 -6.37 9.91
N LEU A 98 4.69 -5.51 10.75
CA LEU A 98 3.28 -5.13 10.71
C LEU A 98 3.19 -3.74 10.08
N ALA A 99 2.42 -3.62 9.01
CA ALA A 99 2.13 -2.36 8.37
C ALA A 99 0.64 -2.02 8.49
N GLU A 100 0.34 -0.74 8.74
CA GLU A 100 -1.00 -0.18 8.64
C GLU A 100 -0.98 0.90 7.56
N SER A 101 -1.93 0.81 6.63
CA SER A 101 -2.03 1.71 5.49
C SER A 101 -3.39 2.40 5.44
N MET A 102 -3.38 3.69 5.16
CA MET A 102 -4.55 4.51 4.86
C MET A 102 -4.43 5.07 3.44
N LEU A 103 -5.45 4.87 2.61
CA LEU A 103 -5.49 5.29 1.22
C LEU A 103 -6.59 6.32 0.99
N SER A 104 -6.30 7.34 0.19
CA SER A 104 -7.29 8.22 -0.44
C SER A 104 -7.46 7.80 -1.90
N LEU A 105 -8.71 7.78 -2.37
CA LEU A 105 -9.06 7.38 -3.73
C LEU A 105 -9.58 8.55 -4.56
N ARG A 106 -9.37 8.47 -5.88
CA ARG A 106 -10.01 9.33 -6.88
C ARG A 106 -10.37 8.46 -8.08
N ASP A 107 -11.65 8.39 -8.43
CA ASP A 107 -12.17 7.58 -9.53
C ASP A 107 -11.78 6.08 -9.44
N GLY A 108 -11.62 5.56 -8.21
CA GLY A 108 -11.23 4.18 -7.94
C GLY A 108 -9.71 3.92 -7.99
N GLU A 109 -8.90 4.93 -8.27
CA GLU A 109 -7.43 4.86 -8.21
C GLU A 109 -6.91 5.44 -6.90
N ILE A 110 -5.80 4.90 -6.39
CA ILE A 110 -5.10 5.39 -5.19
C ILE A 110 -4.37 6.68 -5.58
N VAL A 111 -4.70 7.79 -4.91
CA VAL A 111 -4.00 9.08 -5.09
C VAL A 111 -3.11 9.43 -3.91
N GLU A 112 -3.38 8.89 -2.74
CA GLU A 112 -2.51 9.06 -1.57
C GLU A 112 -2.47 7.76 -0.77
N GLN A 113 -1.31 7.44 -0.21
CA GLN A 113 -1.16 6.42 0.82
C GLN A 113 -0.29 6.95 1.96
N THR A 114 -0.75 6.74 3.19
CA THR A 114 0.13 6.75 4.36
C THR A 114 0.35 5.31 4.80
N MET A 115 1.61 4.90 4.97
CA MET A 115 2.00 3.59 5.51
C MET A 115 2.83 3.78 6.78
N ILE A 116 2.47 3.07 7.85
CA ILE A 116 3.23 3.01 9.10
C ILE A 116 3.68 1.57 9.31
N GLN A 117 4.98 1.36 9.54
CA GLN A 117 5.54 0.03 9.74
C GLN A 117 6.15 -0.12 11.14
N ALA A 118 5.90 -1.27 11.76
CA ALA A 118 6.56 -1.73 12.96
C ALA A 118 7.29 -3.05 12.66
N TRP A 119 8.55 -3.14 13.07
CA TRP A 119 9.43 -4.27 12.79
C TRP A 119 9.76 -5.01 14.09
N ASP A 120 9.97 -6.33 13.99
CA ASP A 120 10.69 -7.05 15.05
C ASP A 120 12.14 -6.52 15.17
N GLU A 121 12.67 -6.50 16.41
CA GLU A 121 14.05 -6.09 16.75
C GLU A 121 14.96 -7.29 17.04
#